data_AF-A0A941DFM6-F1
#
_entry.id   AF-A0A941DFM6-F1
#
_cell.length_a   1.000
_cell.length_b   1.000
_cell.length_c   1.000
_cell.angle_alpha   90.00
_cell.angle_beta   90.00
_cell.angle_gamma   90.00
#
_symmetry.space_group_name_H-M   'P 1'
#
loop_
_entity.id
_entity.type
_entity.pdbx_description
1 polymer ?
#
loop_
_entity_poly.entity_id
_entity_poly.type
_entity_poly.pdbx_seq_one_letter_code
_entity_poly.pdbx_strand_id
1 'polypeptide(L)'
;MWKKIGLGLIAAVVSIVAMLVITAIWLSSLLDPDIDTDLLKASKPSDIAYLRDSLPATRGKILAVVTSTSQIGKKKTGYELTELARAYYVFQANGYQVDIASPQGGKAPAILDDDDMAEFDYAFLNDTVAVNKVNNTIPLANVDGEQYDAIYFVGGKGTMLDFPNNPHIHHLVKHFHQQQKLIIAVCHGPAALSLVKLADGSAFVNQKRISAFTNEEELFLIPNAKELFPFLLEDKLRAQGAIIEKGPRYLQQISQHDKLITGQNPWSVWEMAEASIRELGFQTLPRERTNEEISVDILGHYEKHGYEKTKQYLQRFPANSIKRNLIAMHALVAAMSYQPAKVIELIGLLRAAKALTTT
;
A
#
# COMPACT_ATOMS: atom_id res chain seq x y z
N MET A 1 35.04 -7.98 50.42
CA MET A 1 33.60 -7.76 50.13
C MET A 1 33.38 -7.25 48.70
N TRP A 2 34.08 -6.20 48.27
CA TRP A 2 33.91 -5.56 46.95
C TRP A 2 34.23 -6.48 45.74
N LYS A 3 35.24 -7.36 45.83
CA LYS A 3 35.53 -8.35 44.77
C LYS A 3 34.41 -9.38 44.54
N LYS A 4 33.68 -9.78 45.60
CA LYS A 4 32.56 -10.73 45.50
C LYS A 4 31.30 -10.07 44.93
N ILE A 5 31.07 -8.80 45.30
CA ILE A 5 30.00 -7.96 44.72
C ILE A 5 30.27 -7.69 43.23
N GLY A 6 31.53 -7.41 42.86
CA GLY A 6 31.95 -7.23 41.47
C GLY A 6 31.78 -8.49 40.61
N LEU A 7 32.16 -9.67 41.11
CA LEU A 7 31.92 -10.93 40.40
C LEU A 7 30.42 -11.25 40.23
N GLY A 8 29.61 -10.99 41.25
CA GLY A 8 28.15 -11.19 41.18
C GLY A 8 27.47 -10.28 40.15
N LEU A 9 27.90 -9.02 40.08
CA LEU A 9 27.41 -8.06 39.08
C LEU A 9 27.80 -8.48 37.65
N ILE A 10 29.06 -8.91 37.45
CA ILE A 10 29.52 -9.41 36.15
C ILE A 10 28.73 -10.65 35.73
N ALA A 11 28.52 -11.61 36.63
CA ALA A 11 27.74 -12.82 36.33
C ALA A 11 26.28 -12.51 35.99
N ALA A 12 25.66 -11.53 36.67
CA ALA A 12 24.30 -11.07 36.37
C ALA A 12 24.24 -10.41 34.99
N VAL A 13 25.19 -9.52 34.66
CA VAL A 13 25.26 -8.88 33.33
C VAL A 13 25.47 -9.92 32.23
N VAL A 14 26.40 -10.87 32.42
CA VAL A 14 26.65 -11.95 31.45
C VAL A 14 25.39 -12.80 31.25
N SER A 15 24.66 -13.13 32.32
CA SER A 15 23.42 -13.90 32.22
C SER A 15 22.32 -13.15 31.47
N ILE A 16 22.17 -11.84 31.73
CA ILE A 16 21.21 -10.98 31.01
C ILE A 16 21.57 -10.91 29.53
N VAL A 17 22.85 -10.67 29.21
CA VAL A 17 23.31 -10.62 27.81
C VAL A 17 23.10 -11.97 27.11
N ALA A 18 23.43 -13.08 27.76
CA ALA A 18 23.20 -14.41 27.20
C ALA A 18 21.71 -14.67 26.95
N MET A 19 20.84 -14.29 27.88
CA MET A 19 19.39 -14.41 27.72
C MET A 19 18.87 -13.57 26.55
N LEU A 20 19.37 -12.34 26.39
CA LEU A 20 19.01 -11.47 25.26
C LEU A 20 19.47 -12.06 23.92
N VAL A 21 20.69 -12.59 23.86
CA VAL A 21 21.23 -13.26 22.66
C VAL A 21 20.41 -14.50 22.30
N ILE A 22 20.11 -15.37 23.27
CA ILE A 22 19.29 -16.57 23.05
C ILE A 22 17.89 -16.17 22.56
N THR A 23 17.30 -15.14 23.16
CA THR A 23 15.98 -14.63 22.76
C THR A 23 16.01 -14.07 21.34
N ALA A 24 17.06 -13.34 20.97
CA ALA A 24 17.22 -12.80 19.62
C ALA A 24 17.40 -13.91 18.57
N ILE A 25 18.22 -14.92 18.85
CA ILE A 25 18.39 -16.10 17.99
C ILE A 25 17.06 -16.84 17.82
N TRP A 26 16.35 -17.05 18.92
CA TRP A 26 15.05 -17.72 18.90
C TRP A 26 14.02 -16.94 18.07
N LEU A 27 13.92 -15.62 18.27
CA LEU A 27 13.00 -14.76 17.52
C LEU A 27 13.35 -14.71 16.03
N SER A 28 14.64 -14.58 15.70
CA SER A 28 15.13 -14.64 14.32
C SER A 28 14.75 -15.96 13.65
N SER A 29 14.79 -17.08 14.37
CA SER A 29 14.36 -18.36 13.82
C SER A 29 12.88 -18.38 13.41
N LEU A 30 12.04 -17.50 13.95
CA LEU A 30 10.61 -17.45 13.62
C LEU A 30 10.32 -16.71 12.30
N LEU A 31 11.29 -15.92 11.82
CA LEU A 31 11.19 -15.14 10.60
C LEU A 31 11.31 -16.03 9.35
N ASP A 32 10.94 -15.46 8.21
CA ASP A 32 11.17 -16.08 6.92
C ASP A 32 12.68 -16.20 6.63
N PRO A 33 13.12 -17.27 5.94
CA PRO A 33 14.50 -17.33 5.49
C PRO A 33 14.79 -16.15 4.56
N ASP A 34 16.05 -15.74 4.50
CA ASP A 34 16.49 -14.74 3.54
C ASP A 34 16.12 -15.20 2.12
N ILE A 35 15.40 -14.34 1.41
CA ILE A 35 15.05 -14.59 0.02
C ILE A 35 16.27 -14.19 -0.82
N ASP A 36 16.52 -14.92 -1.90
CA ASP A 36 17.48 -14.50 -2.90
C ASP A 36 17.02 -13.19 -3.56
N THR A 37 17.54 -12.08 -3.03
CA THR A 37 17.18 -10.73 -3.49
C THR A 37 17.60 -10.47 -4.93
N ASP A 38 18.62 -11.17 -5.44
CA ASP A 38 19.06 -11.02 -6.82
C ASP A 38 18.06 -11.69 -7.78
N LEU A 39 17.52 -12.86 -7.39
CA LEU A 39 16.42 -13.50 -8.13
C LEU A 39 15.17 -12.62 -8.14
N LEU A 40 14.77 -12.05 -6.99
CA LEU A 40 13.63 -11.12 -6.94
C LEU A 40 13.85 -9.91 -7.84
N LYS A 41 15.04 -9.29 -7.78
CA LYS A 41 15.41 -8.14 -8.63
C LYS A 41 15.42 -8.46 -10.12
N ALA A 42 15.65 -9.72 -10.48
CA ALA A 42 15.65 -10.19 -11.86
C ALA A 42 14.25 -10.50 -12.41
N SER A 43 13.19 -10.44 -11.60
CA SER A 43 11.81 -10.76 -12.00
C SER A 43 11.37 -9.96 -13.23
N LYS A 44 10.71 -10.60 -14.19
CA LYS A 44 10.17 -9.97 -15.40
C LYS A 44 8.67 -10.22 -15.55
N PRO A 45 7.97 -9.40 -16.34
CA PRO A 45 6.54 -9.62 -16.62
C PRO A 45 6.24 -11.01 -17.20
N SER A 46 7.18 -11.58 -17.98
CA SER A 46 7.05 -12.93 -18.56
C SER A 46 7.06 -14.06 -17.54
N ASP A 47 7.59 -13.81 -16.34
CA ASP A 47 7.78 -14.84 -15.32
C ASP A 47 6.47 -15.03 -14.52
N ILE A 48 5.69 -13.95 -14.42
CA ILE A 48 4.43 -13.86 -13.69
C ILE A 48 3.30 -14.51 -14.49
N ALA A 49 2.77 -15.64 -13.99
CA ALA A 49 1.68 -16.37 -14.65
C ALA A 49 0.45 -15.50 -14.93
N TYR A 50 0.08 -14.63 -13.99
CA TYR A 50 -1.06 -13.72 -14.14
C TYR A 50 -0.96 -12.77 -15.35
N LEU A 51 0.26 -12.38 -15.72
CA LEU A 51 0.50 -11.51 -16.88
C LEU A 51 0.60 -12.29 -18.18
N ARG A 52 1.10 -13.53 -18.13
CA ARG A 52 1.11 -14.43 -19.30
C ARG A 52 -0.30 -14.79 -19.76
N ASP A 53 -1.19 -15.03 -18.81
CA ASP A 53 -2.59 -15.41 -19.08
C ASP A 53 -3.51 -14.18 -19.18
N SER A 54 -2.93 -13.00 -19.45
CA SER A 54 -3.67 -11.74 -19.56
C SER A 54 -4.63 -11.69 -20.75
N LEU A 55 -5.68 -10.89 -20.59
CA LEU A 55 -6.60 -10.60 -21.69
C LEU A 55 -5.97 -9.58 -22.65
N PRO A 56 -6.15 -9.74 -23.98
CA PRO A 56 -5.81 -8.69 -24.93
C PRO A 56 -6.50 -7.37 -24.57
N ALA A 57 -5.78 -6.25 -24.70
CA ALA A 57 -6.29 -4.95 -24.31
C ALA A 57 -7.38 -4.46 -25.27
N THR A 58 -8.64 -4.74 -24.94
CA THR A 58 -9.83 -4.35 -25.73
C THR A 58 -10.93 -3.71 -24.91
N ARG A 59 -10.77 -3.59 -23.58
CA ARG A 59 -11.84 -3.11 -22.68
C ARG A 59 -11.85 -1.60 -22.48
N GLY A 60 -10.79 -0.91 -22.92
CA GLY A 60 -10.69 0.54 -22.85
C GLY A 60 -9.40 1.01 -22.18
N LYS A 61 -9.44 2.19 -21.57
CA LYS A 61 -8.25 2.85 -21.02
C LYS A 61 -8.43 3.35 -19.60
N ILE A 62 -7.35 3.24 -18.82
CA ILE A 62 -7.24 3.81 -17.47
C ILE A 62 -6.08 4.79 -17.45
N LEU A 63 -6.31 5.99 -16.91
CA LEU A 63 -5.27 6.99 -16.68
C LEU A 63 -4.73 6.85 -15.26
N ALA A 64 -3.52 6.34 -15.11
CA ALA A 64 -2.79 6.39 -13.84
C ALA A 64 -2.10 7.77 -13.70
N VAL A 65 -2.29 8.44 -12.57
CA VAL A 65 -1.70 9.74 -12.27
C VAL A 65 -0.74 9.62 -11.10
N VAL A 66 0.52 9.99 -11.34
CA VAL A 66 1.59 10.01 -10.34
C VAL A 66 2.07 11.43 -10.07
N THR A 67 2.66 11.67 -8.90
CA THR A 67 3.26 12.97 -8.55
C THR A 67 4.46 13.31 -9.44
N SER A 68 4.72 14.61 -9.63
CA SER A 68 5.98 15.13 -10.20
C SER A 68 6.96 15.58 -9.11
N THR A 69 6.54 15.53 -7.84
CA THR A 69 7.32 16.02 -6.70
C THR A 69 8.36 15.00 -6.26
N SER A 70 9.63 15.39 -6.27
CA SER A 70 10.75 14.50 -5.92
C SER A 70 11.34 14.75 -4.52
N GLN A 71 10.94 15.83 -3.83
CA GLN A 71 11.45 16.18 -2.51
C GLN A 71 10.39 16.81 -1.59
N ILE A 72 10.48 16.53 -0.29
CA ILE A 72 9.79 17.24 0.80
C ILE A 72 10.86 17.79 1.74
N GLY A 73 11.04 19.11 1.74
CA GLY A 73 12.19 19.74 2.39
C GLY A 73 13.50 19.19 1.83
N LYS A 74 14.29 18.50 2.65
CA LYS A 74 15.57 17.88 2.24
C LYS A 74 15.48 16.37 1.95
N LYS A 75 14.30 15.74 2.16
CA LYS A 75 14.11 14.30 1.96
C LYS A 75 13.58 14.02 0.56
N LYS A 76 14.05 12.95 -0.08
CA LYS A 76 13.48 12.45 -1.33
C LYS A 76 12.05 11.98 -1.10
N THR A 77 11.19 12.18 -2.09
CA THR A 77 9.82 11.65 -2.15
C THR A 77 9.49 11.31 -3.61
N GLY A 78 8.29 10.80 -3.82
CA GLY A 78 7.78 10.42 -5.14
C GLY A 78 6.40 9.79 -5.01
N TYR A 79 6.00 9.08 -6.06
CA TYR A 79 4.91 8.13 -5.98
C TYR A 79 5.41 6.82 -5.35
N GLU A 80 4.51 6.05 -4.72
CA GLU A 80 4.85 4.70 -4.28
C GLU A 80 4.84 3.73 -5.46
N LEU A 81 6.00 3.11 -5.73
CA LEU A 81 6.13 2.16 -6.83
C LEU A 81 5.15 1.00 -6.69
N THR A 82 5.03 0.42 -5.49
CA THR A 82 4.20 -0.76 -5.24
C THR A 82 2.72 -0.49 -5.53
N GLU A 83 2.25 0.72 -5.26
CA GLU A 83 0.88 1.16 -5.55
C GLU A 83 0.63 1.26 -7.05
N LEU A 84 1.57 1.83 -7.80
CA LEU A 84 1.47 1.90 -9.27
C LEU A 84 1.61 0.51 -9.91
N ALA A 85 2.68 -0.22 -9.58
CA ALA A 85 3.06 -1.45 -10.27
C ALA A 85 1.99 -2.54 -10.17
N ARG A 86 1.48 -2.77 -8.95
CA ARG A 86 0.48 -3.82 -8.69
C ARG A 86 -0.85 -3.47 -9.35
N ALA A 87 -1.33 -2.24 -9.22
CA ALA A 87 -2.56 -1.80 -9.88
C ALA A 87 -2.44 -1.81 -11.41
N TYR A 88 -1.31 -1.33 -11.95
CA TYR A 88 -1.01 -1.35 -13.39
C TYR A 88 -1.17 -2.76 -13.95
N TYR A 89 -0.59 -3.76 -13.26
CA TYR A 89 -0.67 -5.15 -13.69
C TYR A 89 -2.05 -5.78 -13.53
N VAL A 90 -2.82 -5.43 -12.49
CA VAL A 90 -4.23 -5.85 -12.41
C VAL A 90 -5.02 -5.29 -13.60
N PHE A 91 -4.89 -4.00 -13.91
CA PHE A 91 -5.61 -3.39 -15.02
C PHE A 91 -5.20 -3.97 -16.38
N GLN A 92 -3.90 -4.11 -16.62
CA GLN A 92 -3.37 -4.69 -17.86
C GLN A 92 -3.80 -6.14 -18.03
N ALA A 93 -3.68 -6.98 -17.00
CA ALA A 93 -4.10 -8.38 -17.06
C ALA A 93 -5.60 -8.53 -17.38
N ASN A 94 -6.39 -7.56 -16.95
CA ASN A 94 -7.83 -7.50 -17.20
C ASN A 94 -8.21 -6.80 -18.51
N GLY A 95 -7.27 -6.56 -19.43
CA GLY A 95 -7.57 -6.08 -20.78
C GLY A 95 -7.77 -4.56 -20.91
N TYR A 96 -7.26 -3.78 -19.96
CA TYR A 96 -7.19 -2.32 -20.06
C TYR A 96 -5.80 -1.85 -20.51
N GLN A 97 -5.78 -0.81 -21.33
CA GLN A 97 -4.54 -0.05 -21.55
C GLN A 97 -4.38 0.96 -20.41
N VAL A 98 -3.19 1.04 -19.82
CA VAL A 98 -2.92 1.99 -18.74
C VAL A 98 -1.94 3.05 -19.23
N ASP A 99 -2.40 4.28 -19.39
CA ASP A 99 -1.53 5.42 -19.68
C ASP A 99 -1.12 6.10 -18.36
N ILE A 100 0.07 6.70 -18.32
CA ILE A 100 0.61 7.31 -17.10
C ILE A 100 0.82 8.81 -17.33
N ALA A 101 0.23 9.62 -16.46
CA ALA A 101 0.36 11.07 -16.46
C ALA A 101 0.93 11.60 -15.14
N SER A 102 1.48 12.80 -15.17
CA SER A 102 1.87 13.52 -13.96
C SER A 102 1.63 15.03 -14.14
N PRO A 103 1.55 15.80 -13.04
CA PRO A 103 1.37 17.25 -13.10
C PRO A 103 2.27 17.98 -14.11
N GLN A 104 3.55 17.63 -14.19
CA GLN A 104 4.53 18.27 -15.06
C GLN A 104 4.86 17.47 -16.32
N GLY A 105 4.42 16.21 -16.41
CA GLY A 105 4.87 15.26 -17.44
C GLY A 105 6.34 14.84 -17.25
N GLY A 106 6.86 14.08 -18.22
CA GLY A 106 8.26 13.64 -18.22
C GLY A 106 8.56 12.55 -17.20
N LYS A 107 9.77 12.56 -16.61
CA LYS A 107 10.17 11.50 -15.68
C LYS A 107 9.57 11.72 -14.29
N ALA A 108 8.66 10.85 -13.89
CA ALA A 108 8.07 10.87 -12.55
C ALA A 108 9.04 10.27 -11.50
N PRO A 109 9.23 10.92 -10.34
CA PRO A 109 10.06 10.39 -9.25
C PRO A 109 9.32 9.28 -8.49
N ALA A 110 9.99 8.14 -8.29
CA ALA A 110 9.48 7.02 -7.50
C ALA A 110 10.19 6.95 -6.14
N ILE A 111 9.49 6.47 -5.12
CA ILE A 111 10.10 5.87 -3.94
C ILE A 111 10.13 4.35 -4.12
N LEU A 112 11.31 3.79 -3.85
CA LEU A 112 11.56 2.36 -3.84
C LEU A 112 11.79 1.98 -2.38
N ASP A 113 10.90 1.17 -1.84
CA ASP A 113 11.04 0.58 -0.51
C ASP A 113 11.33 -0.91 -0.68
N ASP A 114 12.62 -1.26 -0.67
CA ASP A 114 13.09 -2.62 -0.94
C ASP A 114 12.48 -3.64 0.05
N ASP A 115 12.07 -3.21 1.25
CA ASP A 115 11.46 -4.06 2.28
C ASP A 115 10.02 -4.49 1.91
N ASP A 116 9.31 -3.67 1.13
CA ASP A 116 7.91 -3.88 0.72
C ASP A 116 7.77 -4.41 -0.73
N MET A 117 8.86 -4.39 -1.50
CA MET A 117 8.89 -4.80 -2.90
C MET A 117 8.99 -6.32 -3.08
N ALA A 118 8.21 -6.84 -4.04
CA ALA A 118 8.15 -8.24 -4.41
C ALA A 118 8.22 -8.42 -5.95
N GLU A 119 7.93 -9.65 -6.42
CA GLU A 119 8.05 -10.06 -7.83
C GLU A 119 7.39 -9.07 -8.81
N PHE A 120 6.15 -8.64 -8.54
CA PHE A 120 5.42 -7.69 -9.38
C PHE A 120 6.10 -6.31 -9.45
N ASP A 121 6.71 -5.85 -8.37
CA ASP A 121 7.30 -4.52 -8.29
C ASP A 121 8.63 -4.49 -9.06
N TYR A 122 9.45 -5.54 -8.92
CA TYR A 122 10.66 -5.71 -9.72
C TYR A 122 10.36 -6.02 -11.20
N ALA A 123 9.32 -6.80 -11.49
CA ALA A 123 8.85 -7.01 -12.86
C ALA A 123 8.48 -5.69 -13.54
N PHE A 124 7.84 -4.77 -12.81
CA PHE A 124 7.55 -3.43 -13.32
C PHE A 124 8.82 -2.64 -13.63
N LEU A 125 9.84 -2.69 -12.76
CA LEU A 125 11.12 -2.04 -13.01
C LEU A 125 11.89 -2.65 -14.19
N ASN A 126 11.62 -3.90 -14.55
CA ASN A 126 12.20 -4.60 -15.68
C ASN A 126 11.30 -4.59 -16.94
N ASP A 127 10.12 -3.99 -16.87
CA ASP A 127 9.19 -3.84 -17.98
C ASP A 127 9.53 -2.57 -18.77
N THR A 128 10.16 -2.74 -19.94
CA THR A 128 10.57 -1.60 -20.77
C THR A 128 9.42 -0.70 -21.18
N VAL A 129 8.20 -1.24 -21.34
CA VAL A 129 7.02 -0.46 -21.73
C VAL A 129 6.53 0.36 -20.55
N ALA A 130 6.36 -0.27 -19.38
CA ALA A 130 5.91 0.41 -18.17
C ALA A 130 6.92 1.47 -17.69
N VAL A 131 8.21 1.12 -17.68
CA VAL A 131 9.32 2.03 -17.36
C VAL A 131 9.36 3.22 -18.31
N ASN A 132 9.14 2.99 -19.61
CA ASN A 132 9.09 4.09 -20.58
C ASN A 132 7.92 5.04 -20.28
N LYS A 133 6.76 4.55 -19.85
CA LYS A 133 5.60 5.37 -19.48
C LYS A 133 5.87 6.24 -18.25
N VAL A 134 6.51 5.71 -17.20
CA VAL A 134 6.86 6.53 -16.01
C VAL A 134 8.03 7.50 -16.26
N ASN A 135 8.92 7.19 -17.21
CA ASN A 135 9.99 8.11 -17.63
C ASN A 135 9.49 9.21 -18.57
N ASN A 136 8.34 9.03 -19.21
CA ASN A 136 7.75 9.95 -20.18
C ASN A 136 6.24 10.13 -19.93
N THR A 137 5.88 10.48 -18.69
CA THR A 137 4.47 10.67 -18.34
C THR A 137 3.86 11.80 -19.17
N ILE A 138 2.58 11.64 -19.48
CA ILE A 138 1.79 12.68 -20.15
C ILE A 138 1.64 13.86 -19.17
N PRO A 139 1.97 15.11 -19.55
CA PRO A 139 1.64 16.27 -18.73
C PRO A 139 0.12 16.35 -18.55
N LEU A 140 -0.37 16.54 -17.33
CA LEU A 140 -1.83 16.62 -17.08
C LEU A 140 -2.53 17.70 -17.90
N ALA A 141 -1.82 18.76 -18.30
CA ALA A 141 -2.33 19.80 -19.19
C ALA A 141 -2.72 19.29 -20.58
N ASN A 142 -2.15 18.16 -21.02
CA ASN A 142 -2.36 17.57 -22.34
C ASN A 142 -3.30 16.35 -22.31
N VAL A 143 -3.84 16.01 -21.14
CA VAL A 143 -4.74 14.87 -20.98
C VAL A 143 -6.14 15.25 -21.42
N ASP A 144 -6.69 14.47 -22.33
CA ASP A 144 -8.11 14.47 -22.69
C ASP A 144 -8.84 13.38 -21.89
N GLY A 145 -9.70 13.80 -20.96
CA GLY A 145 -10.44 12.90 -20.08
C GLY A 145 -11.45 12.00 -20.79
N GLU A 146 -11.86 12.34 -22.01
CA GLU A 146 -12.84 11.54 -22.77
C GLU A 146 -12.28 10.18 -23.19
N GLN A 147 -10.96 10.07 -23.34
CA GLN A 147 -10.28 8.86 -23.82
C GLN A 147 -10.23 7.72 -22.79
N TYR A 148 -10.63 7.98 -21.56
CA TYR A 148 -10.44 7.07 -20.43
C TYR A 148 -11.77 6.70 -19.78
N ASP A 149 -11.87 5.46 -19.32
CA ASP A 149 -13.01 4.92 -18.59
C ASP A 149 -12.85 5.11 -17.07
N ALA A 150 -11.60 5.17 -16.61
CA ALA A 150 -11.25 5.42 -15.21
C ALA A 150 -9.98 6.28 -15.07
N ILE A 151 -9.91 7.00 -13.96
CA ILE A 151 -8.70 7.72 -13.51
C ILE A 151 -8.25 7.15 -12.17
N TYR A 152 -6.98 6.83 -12.05
CA TYR A 152 -6.35 6.26 -10.87
C TYR A 152 -5.27 7.18 -10.32
N PHE A 153 -5.51 7.76 -9.14
CA PHE A 153 -4.52 8.56 -8.42
C PHE A 153 -3.67 7.65 -7.52
N VAL A 154 -2.45 7.40 -7.97
CA VAL A 154 -1.41 6.70 -7.20
C VAL A 154 -1.03 7.56 -6.00
N GLY A 155 -0.75 6.95 -4.85
CA GLY A 155 -0.25 7.64 -3.68
C GLY A 155 1.26 7.87 -3.72
N GLY A 156 1.88 7.79 -2.54
CA GLY A 156 3.20 8.34 -2.26
C GLY A 156 3.14 9.78 -1.77
N LYS A 157 4.04 10.14 -0.85
CA LYS A 157 3.97 11.40 -0.09
C LYS A 157 4.13 12.65 -0.96
N GLY A 158 4.69 12.53 -2.16
CA GLY A 158 4.84 13.67 -3.08
C GLY A 158 3.50 14.26 -3.52
N THR A 159 2.44 13.47 -3.57
CA THR A 159 1.09 13.92 -3.96
C THR A 159 0.58 15.05 -3.08
N MET A 160 0.96 15.06 -1.79
CA MET A 160 0.54 16.10 -0.84
C MET A 160 0.99 17.51 -1.25
N LEU A 161 2.01 17.64 -2.10
CA LEU A 161 2.55 18.93 -2.52
C LEU A 161 2.01 19.41 -3.87
N ASP A 162 1.74 18.51 -4.81
CA ASP A 162 1.38 18.90 -6.18
C ASP A 162 0.01 18.42 -6.66
N PHE A 163 -0.72 17.60 -5.90
CA PHE A 163 -2.08 17.20 -6.26
C PHE A 163 -3.17 18.18 -5.78
N PRO A 164 -3.20 18.61 -4.50
CA PRO A 164 -4.36 19.31 -3.95
C PRO A 164 -4.77 20.55 -4.70
N ASN A 165 -3.83 21.37 -5.17
CA ASN A 165 -4.10 22.64 -5.83
C ASN A 165 -3.96 22.59 -7.36
N ASN A 166 -3.83 21.40 -7.95
CA ASN A 166 -3.60 21.30 -9.39
C ASN A 166 -4.91 21.50 -10.18
N PRO A 167 -5.00 22.54 -11.04
CA PRO A 167 -6.23 22.86 -11.75
C PRO A 167 -6.62 21.79 -12.78
N HIS A 168 -5.65 21.06 -13.36
CA HIS A 168 -5.93 19.98 -14.29
C HIS A 168 -6.50 18.75 -13.58
N ILE A 169 -6.01 18.42 -12.38
CA ILE A 169 -6.64 17.40 -11.53
C ILE A 169 -8.07 17.80 -11.18
N HIS A 170 -8.30 19.05 -10.77
CA HIS A 170 -9.65 19.52 -10.45
C HIS A 170 -10.59 19.41 -11.66
N HIS A 171 -10.09 19.74 -12.86
CA HIS A 171 -10.84 19.59 -14.09
C HIS A 171 -11.18 18.13 -14.37
N LEU A 172 -10.20 17.23 -14.32
CA LEU A 172 -10.40 15.79 -14.57
C LEU A 172 -11.35 15.17 -13.54
N VAL A 173 -11.20 15.43 -12.24
CA VAL A 173 -12.10 14.88 -11.21
C VAL A 173 -13.56 15.32 -11.46
N LYS A 174 -13.78 16.61 -11.78
CA LYS A 174 -15.12 17.10 -12.14
C LYS A 174 -15.65 16.43 -13.39
N HIS A 175 -14.83 16.31 -14.43
CA HIS A 175 -15.21 15.66 -15.69
C HIS A 175 -15.63 14.21 -15.47
N PHE A 176 -14.80 13.41 -14.79
CA PHE A 176 -15.11 12.00 -14.51
C PHE A 176 -16.36 11.86 -13.65
N HIS A 177 -16.53 12.74 -12.65
CA HIS A 177 -17.75 12.76 -11.85
C HIS A 177 -19.01 13.06 -12.68
N GLN A 178 -18.96 14.08 -13.55
CA GLN A 178 -20.07 14.45 -14.42
C GLN A 178 -20.43 13.34 -15.41
N GLN A 179 -19.43 12.65 -15.95
CA GLN A 179 -19.60 11.54 -16.89
C GLN A 179 -19.89 10.20 -16.21
N GLN A 180 -20.03 10.16 -14.88
CA GLN A 180 -20.20 8.91 -14.11
C GLN A 180 -19.11 7.86 -14.40
N LYS A 181 -17.89 8.33 -14.66
CA LYS A 181 -16.69 7.51 -14.86
C LYS A 181 -16.00 7.23 -13.53
N LEU A 182 -15.26 6.13 -13.49
CA LEU A 182 -14.65 5.63 -12.25
C LEU A 182 -13.46 6.49 -11.83
N ILE A 183 -13.44 6.89 -10.56
CA ILE A 183 -12.32 7.56 -9.89
C ILE A 183 -11.76 6.61 -8.85
N ILE A 184 -10.45 6.38 -8.91
CA ILE A 184 -9.73 5.44 -8.06
C ILE A 184 -8.62 6.21 -7.36
N ALA A 185 -8.37 5.97 -6.07
CA ALA A 185 -7.22 6.55 -5.38
C ALA A 185 -6.74 5.69 -4.22
N VAL A 186 -5.46 5.71 -3.88
CA VAL A 186 -4.94 4.93 -2.74
C VAL A 186 -3.93 5.73 -1.92
N CYS A 187 -3.82 5.45 -0.62
CA CYS A 187 -2.82 6.03 0.26
C CYS A 187 -2.90 7.55 0.31
N HIS A 188 -1.90 8.27 -0.19
CA HIS A 188 -1.93 9.74 -0.34
C HIS A 188 -2.58 10.23 -1.64
N GLY A 189 -2.94 9.33 -2.56
CA GLY A 189 -3.64 9.64 -3.82
C GLY A 189 -4.93 10.44 -3.63
N PRO A 190 -5.76 10.18 -2.59
CA PRO A 190 -6.93 11.00 -2.26
C PRO A 190 -6.64 12.50 -2.02
N ALA A 191 -5.37 12.92 -1.88
CA ALA A 191 -4.99 14.32 -1.89
C ALA A 191 -5.48 15.05 -3.16
N ALA A 192 -5.56 14.35 -4.31
CA ALA A 192 -6.15 14.85 -5.55
C ALA A 192 -7.61 15.28 -5.44
N LEU A 193 -8.35 14.72 -4.49
CA LEU A 193 -9.79 14.93 -4.30
C LEU A 193 -10.06 16.02 -3.25
N SER A 194 -9.08 16.32 -2.39
CA SER A 194 -9.22 17.04 -1.13
C SER A 194 -9.62 18.52 -1.24
N LEU A 195 -9.51 19.12 -2.43
CA LEU A 195 -9.83 20.53 -2.68
C LEU A 195 -10.71 20.74 -3.92
N VAL A 196 -11.21 19.66 -4.52
CA VAL A 196 -12.08 19.74 -5.70
C VAL A 196 -13.46 20.22 -5.25
N LYS A 197 -13.95 21.28 -5.90
CA LYS A 197 -15.32 21.80 -5.74
C LYS A 197 -16.16 21.49 -6.98
N LEU A 198 -17.40 21.08 -6.77
CA LEU A 198 -18.39 20.86 -7.83
C LEU A 198 -18.99 22.18 -8.33
N ALA A 199 -19.83 22.09 -9.36
CA ALA A 199 -20.44 23.27 -9.99
C ALA A 199 -21.34 24.06 -9.03
N ASP A 200 -21.94 23.39 -8.05
CA ASP A 200 -22.75 24.00 -6.98
C ASP A 200 -21.91 24.59 -5.83
N GLY A 201 -20.58 24.51 -5.93
CA GLY A 201 -19.64 24.99 -4.92
C GLY A 201 -19.39 24.02 -3.76
N SER A 202 -20.11 22.89 -3.69
CA SER A 202 -19.88 21.85 -2.69
C SER A 202 -18.54 21.14 -2.92
N ALA A 203 -17.93 20.60 -1.86
CA ALA A 203 -16.73 19.79 -2.00
C ALA A 203 -17.08 18.44 -2.62
N PHE A 204 -16.27 17.97 -3.58
CA PHE A 204 -16.47 16.67 -4.25
C PHE A 204 -16.58 15.51 -3.28
N VAL A 205 -15.83 15.55 -2.17
CA VAL A 205 -15.78 14.48 -1.16
C VAL A 205 -16.88 14.57 -0.10
N ASN A 206 -17.72 15.61 -0.11
CA ASN A 206 -18.76 15.78 0.90
C ASN A 206 -19.72 14.58 0.92
N GLN A 207 -19.96 14.02 2.11
CA GLN A 207 -20.77 12.81 2.36
C GLN A 207 -20.29 11.54 1.67
N LYS A 208 -19.13 11.55 0.99
CA LYS A 208 -18.57 10.35 0.36
C LYS A 208 -17.81 9.51 1.36
N ARG A 209 -17.95 8.19 1.25
CA ARG A 209 -17.15 7.22 2.00
C ARG A 209 -15.78 7.11 1.36
N ILE A 210 -14.72 7.38 2.13
CA ILE A 210 -13.34 7.42 1.61
C ILE A 210 -12.40 6.72 2.58
N SER A 211 -11.52 5.88 2.04
CA SER A 211 -10.29 5.43 2.70
C SER A 211 -9.12 6.24 2.15
N ALA A 212 -8.20 6.61 3.04
CA ALA A 212 -6.99 7.35 2.70
C ALA A 212 -5.93 7.06 3.77
N PHE A 213 -4.67 7.37 3.49
CA PHE A 213 -3.60 7.20 4.48
C PHE A 213 -3.95 7.97 5.74
N THR A 214 -3.96 7.26 6.86
CA THR A 214 -4.58 7.77 8.09
C THR A 214 -3.60 8.66 8.84
N ASN A 215 -4.13 9.57 9.67
CA ASN A 215 -3.28 10.36 10.57
C ASN A 215 -2.43 9.48 11.49
N GLU A 216 -2.96 8.31 11.86
CA GLU A 216 -2.29 7.36 12.74
C GLU A 216 -1.09 6.70 12.04
N GLU A 217 -1.23 6.31 10.77
CA GLU A 217 -0.13 5.79 9.96
C GLU A 217 0.91 6.88 9.68
N GLU A 218 0.46 8.11 9.38
CA GLU A 218 1.33 9.24 9.08
C GLU A 218 2.17 9.65 10.29
N LEU A 219 1.54 9.89 11.43
CA LEU A 219 2.24 10.37 12.63
C LEU A 219 3.10 9.27 13.28
N PHE A 220 2.85 8.00 12.98
CA PHE A 220 3.74 6.92 13.38
C PHE A 220 5.03 6.91 12.56
N LEU A 221 4.95 7.10 11.23
CA LEU A 221 6.14 7.13 10.36
C LEU A 221 6.89 8.46 10.41
N ILE A 222 6.14 9.56 10.54
CA ILE A 222 6.65 10.92 10.52
C ILE A 222 5.98 11.70 11.66
N PRO A 223 6.55 11.63 12.88
CA PRO A 223 5.97 12.31 14.05
C PRO A 223 5.74 13.82 13.86
N ASN A 224 6.54 14.47 13.01
CA ASN A 224 6.43 15.89 12.68
C ASN A 224 5.74 16.18 11.33
N ALA A 225 4.90 15.26 10.82
CA ALA A 225 4.23 15.41 9.52
C ALA A 225 3.44 16.73 9.36
N LYS A 226 2.89 17.26 10.45
CA LYS A 226 2.17 18.55 10.47
C LYS A 226 3.02 19.75 10.06
N GLU A 227 4.33 19.65 10.18
CA GLU A 227 5.28 20.69 9.79
C GLU A 227 5.78 20.49 8.34
N LEU A 228 5.66 19.27 7.80
CA LEU A 228 6.17 18.90 6.48
C LEU A 228 5.12 19.04 5.38
N PHE A 229 3.86 18.75 5.69
CA PHE A 229 2.76 18.78 4.73
C PHE A 229 1.91 20.03 4.88
N PRO A 230 1.24 20.49 3.80
CA PRO A 230 0.31 21.61 3.89
C PRO A 230 -0.89 21.31 4.80
N PHE A 231 -1.21 20.03 5.00
CA PHE A 231 -2.22 19.53 5.92
C PHE A 231 -2.02 18.03 6.14
N LEU A 232 -2.65 17.46 7.16
CA LEU A 232 -2.82 16.01 7.25
C LEU A 232 -4.01 15.59 6.39
N LEU A 233 -3.83 14.54 5.58
CA LEU A 233 -4.79 14.16 4.55
C LEU A 233 -6.16 13.79 5.13
N GLU A 234 -6.18 12.94 6.17
CA GLU A 234 -7.43 12.53 6.83
C GLU A 234 -8.19 13.75 7.38
N ASP A 235 -7.51 14.65 8.10
CA ASP A 235 -8.11 15.87 8.64
C ASP A 235 -8.70 16.74 7.55
N LYS A 236 -7.97 16.91 6.44
CA LYS A 236 -8.41 17.75 5.33
C LYS A 236 -9.65 17.18 4.65
N LEU A 237 -9.68 15.87 4.40
CA LEU A 237 -10.85 15.20 3.81
C LEU A 237 -12.07 15.29 4.73
N ARG A 238 -11.91 15.05 6.04
CA ARG A 238 -13.00 15.24 7.02
C ARG A 238 -13.51 16.68 7.04
N ALA A 239 -12.62 17.66 6.99
CA ALA A 239 -12.98 19.07 6.93
C ALA A 239 -13.75 19.46 5.65
N GLN A 240 -13.64 18.66 4.57
CA GLN A 240 -14.46 18.81 3.36
C GLN A 240 -15.76 17.97 3.40
N GLY A 241 -16.08 17.33 4.53
CA GLY A 241 -17.30 16.56 4.73
C GLY A 241 -17.19 15.09 4.34
N ALA A 242 -15.99 14.56 4.07
CA ALA A 242 -15.82 13.13 3.79
C ALA A 242 -16.12 12.26 5.03
N ILE A 243 -16.76 11.12 4.79
CA ILE A 243 -16.94 10.06 5.80
C ILE A 243 -15.74 9.13 5.67
N ILE A 244 -14.72 9.34 6.49
CA ILE A 244 -13.54 8.49 6.46
C ILE A 244 -13.85 7.13 7.06
N GLU A 245 -13.68 6.07 6.26
CA GLU A 245 -13.71 4.69 6.72
C GLU A 245 -12.27 4.19 6.88
N LYS A 246 -11.94 3.89 8.12
CA LYS A 246 -10.59 3.54 8.54
C LYS A 246 -10.56 2.09 8.99
N GLY A 247 -9.62 1.34 8.46
CA GLY A 247 -9.26 0.01 8.93
C GLY A 247 -8.09 0.04 9.90
N PRO A 248 -7.67 -1.12 10.41
CA PRO A 248 -6.47 -1.20 11.24
C PRO A 248 -5.24 -0.68 10.49
N ARG A 249 -4.29 -0.15 11.26
CA ARG A 249 -3.03 0.42 10.74
C ARG A 249 -2.27 -0.61 9.90
N TYR A 250 -1.78 -0.21 8.73
CA TYR A 250 -0.97 -1.05 7.83
C TYR A 250 -1.64 -2.35 7.40
N LEU A 251 -2.98 -2.40 7.40
CA LEU A 251 -3.74 -3.50 6.83
C LEU A 251 -4.64 -2.99 5.70
N GLN A 252 -5.17 -3.94 4.93
CA GLN A 252 -6.10 -3.68 3.84
C GLN A 252 -7.39 -3.02 4.34
N GLN A 253 -7.72 -1.88 3.75
CA GLN A 253 -9.02 -1.22 3.86
C GLN A 253 -9.33 -0.49 2.56
N ILE A 254 -10.51 -0.73 2.00
CA ILE A 254 -11.05 0.03 0.86
C ILE A 254 -12.41 0.62 1.20
N SER A 255 -12.75 1.73 0.56
CA SER A 255 -14.08 2.33 0.56
C SER A 255 -14.58 2.42 -0.87
N GLN A 256 -15.88 2.17 -1.05
CA GLN A 256 -16.57 2.44 -2.30
C GLN A 256 -17.80 3.33 -2.05
N HIS A 257 -17.95 4.37 -2.86
CA HIS A 257 -19.11 5.26 -2.88
C HIS A 257 -19.40 5.65 -4.33
N ASP A 258 -20.50 5.15 -4.89
CA ASP A 258 -20.80 5.27 -6.32
C ASP A 258 -19.58 4.86 -7.18
N LYS A 259 -19.19 5.73 -8.12
CA LYS A 259 -18.02 5.60 -9.00
C LYS A 259 -16.72 6.11 -8.36
N LEU A 260 -16.61 6.08 -7.04
CA LEU A 260 -15.38 6.39 -6.29
C LEU A 260 -14.94 5.16 -5.50
N ILE A 261 -13.76 4.64 -5.79
CA ILE A 261 -13.11 3.58 -5.03
C ILE A 261 -11.81 4.13 -4.45
N THR A 262 -11.61 3.94 -3.15
CA THR A 262 -10.40 4.41 -2.48
C THR A 262 -9.78 3.36 -1.57
N GLY A 263 -8.46 3.32 -1.48
CA GLY A 263 -7.71 2.42 -0.60
C GLY A 263 -6.90 3.18 0.46
N GLN A 264 -6.81 2.64 1.67
CA GLN A 264 -6.12 3.29 2.80
C GLN A 264 -4.61 3.40 2.61
N ASN A 265 -3.93 2.35 2.14
CA ASN A 265 -2.47 2.24 2.13
C ASN A 265 -2.01 1.22 1.04
N PRO A 266 -0.70 0.94 0.87
CA PRO A 266 -0.22 -0.01 -0.15
C PRO A 266 -0.84 -1.42 -0.07
N TRP A 267 -1.24 -1.88 1.13
CA TRP A 267 -1.87 -3.18 1.33
C TRP A 267 -3.30 -3.25 0.79
N SER A 268 -3.89 -2.10 0.42
CA SER A 268 -5.22 -2.02 -0.19
C SER A 268 -5.22 -2.12 -1.72
N VAL A 269 -4.06 -2.04 -2.37
CA VAL A 269 -3.93 -1.83 -3.83
C VAL A 269 -4.56 -2.97 -4.63
N TRP A 270 -4.30 -4.22 -4.24
CA TRP A 270 -4.81 -5.40 -4.91
C TRP A 270 -6.34 -5.43 -4.95
N GLU A 271 -6.98 -5.39 -3.78
CA GLU A 271 -8.43 -5.39 -3.66
C GLU A 271 -9.06 -4.15 -4.32
N MET A 272 -8.43 -2.98 -4.18
CA MET A 272 -8.90 -1.74 -4.83
C MET A 272 -8.90 -1.87 -6.36
N ALA A 273 -7.84 -2.43 -6.95
CA ALA A 273 -7.73 -2.58 -8.39
C ALA A 273 -8.72 -3.62 -8.92
N GLU A 274 -8.90 -4.73 -8.19
CA GLU A 274 -9.89 -5.75 -8.54
C GLU A 274 -11.33 -5.25 -8.40
N ALA A 275 -11.64 -4.49 -7.33
CA ALA A 275 -12.92 -3.82 -7.17
C ALA A 275 -13.19 -2.84 -8.31
N SER A 276 -12.16 -2.18 -8.82
CA SER A 276 -12.27 -1.27 -9.96
C SER A 276 -12.65 -1.99 -11.25
N ILE A 277 -12.09 -3.17 -11.52
CA ILE A 277 -12.50 -4.01 -12.67
C ILE A 277 -13.96 -4.43 -12.56
N ARG A 278 -14.41 -4.80 -11.34
CA ARG A 278 -15.82 -5.14 -11.09
C ARG A 278 -16.75 -3.95 -11.30
N GLU A 279 -16.36 -2.76 -10.84
CA GLU A 279 -17.13 -1.52 -11.01
C GLU A 279 -17.22 -1.05 -12.47
N LEU A 280 -16.23 -1.42 -13.28
CA LEU A 280 -16.24 -1.24 -14.73
C LEU A 280 -17.08 -2.30 -15.47
N GLY A 281 -17.73 -3.22 -14.74
CA GLY A 281 -18.71 -4.17 -15.27
C GLY A 281 -18.14 -5.53 -15.68
N PHE A 282 -16.91 -5.85 -15.29
CA PHE A 282 -16.24 -7.09 -15.68
C PHE A 282 -15.93 -7.98 -14.48
N GLN A 283 -15.96 -9.30 -14.68
CA GLN A 283 -15.36 -10.22 -13.72
C GLN A 283 -13.83 -10.09 -13.78
N THR A 284 -13.20 -10.10 -12.61
CA THR A 284 -11.74 -10.06 -12.48
C THR A 284 -11.14 -11.37 -12.94
N LEU A 285 -10.07 -11.28 -13.73
CA LEU A 285 -9.23 -12.42 -14.05
C LEU A 285 -8.64 -12.96 -12.72
N PRO A 286 -8.83 -14.25 -12.41
CA PRO A 286 -8.34 -14.81 -11.16
C PRO A 286 -6.82 -14.80 -11.15
N ARG A 287 -6.25 -14.62 -9.95
CA ARG A 287 -4.82 -14.75 -9.69
C ARG A 287 -4.60 -15.44 -8.36
N GLU A 288 -3.42 -16.02 -8.20
CA GLU A 288 -2.97 -16.46 -6.90
C GLU A 288 -2.74 -15.23 -6.01
N ARG A 289 -3.23 -15.29 -4.77
CA ARG A 289 -2.96 -14.26 -3.78
C ARG A 289 -1.52 -14.37 -3.34
N THR A 290 -0.85 -13.24 -3.23
CA THR A 290 0.52 -13.17 -2.73
C THR A 290 0.59 -13.59 -1.26
N ASN A 291 1.78 -14.02 -0.83
CA ASN A 291 2.03 -14.35 0.58
C ASN A 291 1.79 -13.13 1.49
N GLU A 292 2.08 -11.94 0.97
CA GLU A 292 1.79 -10.66 1.59
C GLU A 292 0.28 -10.47 1.83
N GLU A 293 -0.57 -10.65 0.80
CA GLU A 293 -2.02 -10.52 0.95
C GLU A 293 -2.62 -11.54 1.90
N ILE A 294 -2.12 -12.78 1.89
CA ILE A 294 -2.54 -13.82 2.83
C ILE A 294 -2.19 -13.40 4.25
N SER A 295 -0.97 -12.91 4.49
CA SER A 295 -0.57 -12.39 5.80
C SER A 295 -1.38 -11.19 6.25
N VAL A 296 -1.70 -10.25 5.36
CA VAL A 296 -2.57 -9.09 5.66
C VAL A 296 -3.99 -9.55 6.04
N ASP A 297 -4.54 -10.55 5.35
CA ASP A 297 -5.85 -11.13 5.69
C ASP A 297 -5.84 -11.84 7.05
N ILE A 298 -4.79 -12.60 7.35
CA ILE A 298 -4.59 -13.22 8.66
C ILE A 298 -4.53 -12.16 9.77
N LEU A 299 -3.77 -11.08 9.57
CA LEU A 299 -3.68 -9.99 10.53
C LEU A 299 -5.02 -9.25 10.66
N GLY A 300 -5.75 -9.04 9.56
CA GLY A 300 -7.10 -8.47 9.59
C GLY A 300 -8.09 -9.34 10.36
N HIS A 301 -8.01 -10.65 10.16
CA HIS A 301 -8.77 -11.63 10.95
C HIS A 301 -8.39 -11.56 12.43
N TYR A 302 -7.12 -11.37 12.78
CA TYR A 302 -6.67 -11.15 14.15
C TYR A 302 -7.29 -9.90 14.79
N GLU A 303 -7.25 -8.75 14.11
CA GLU A 303 -7.86 -7.52 14.64
C GLU A 303 -9.37 -7.67 14.88
N LYS A 304 -10.05 -8.45 14.04
CA LYS A 304 -11.52 -8.62 14.10
C LYS A 304 -11.97 -9.71 15.07
N HIS A 305 -11.20 -10.79 15.21
CA HIS A 305 -11.63 -12.02 15.85
C HIS A 305 -10.72 -12.48 17.01
N GLY A 306 -9.58 -11.83 17.20
CA GLY A 306 -8.62 -12.13 18.25
C GLY A 306 -7.73 -13.34 17.95
N TYR A 307 -6.80 -13.58 18.89
CA TYR A 307 -5.74 -14.57 18.77
C TYR A 307 -6.24 -16.01 18.52
N GLU A 308 -7.10 -16.55 19.39
CA GLU A 308 -7.47 -17.97 19.35
C GLU A 308 -8.19 -18.36 18.06
N LYS A 309 -9.12 -17.53 17.59
CA LYS A 309 -9.82 -17.77 16.32
C LYS A 309 -8.88 -17.67 15.13
N THR A 310 -7.92 -16.75 15.17
CA THR A 310 -6.94 -16.58 14.10
C THR A 310 -5.96 -17.74 14.03
N LYS A 311 -5.56 -18.29 15.18
CA LYS A 311 -4.73 -19.49 15.23
C LYS A 311 -5.39 -20.70 14.54
N GLN A 312 -6.71 -20.83 14.62
CA GLN A 312 -7.47 -21.83 13.88
C GLN A 312 -7.57 -21.47 12.39
N TYR A 313 -7.79 -20.19 12.08
CA TYR A 313 -7.86 -19.70 10.70
C TYR A 313 -6.58 -19.94 9.91
N LEU A 314 -5.40 -19.80 10.55
CA LEU A 314 -4.09 -20.09 9.96
C LEU A 314 -3.99 -21.49 9.32
N GLN A 315 -4.68 -22.49 9.88
CA GLN A 315 -4.63 -23.87 9.40
C GLN A 315 -5.25 -24.07 8.01
N ARG A 316 -5.93 -23.05 7.46
CA ARG A 316 -6.53 -23.08 6.12
C ARG A 316 -5.53 -22.74 5.02
N PHE A 317 -4.35 -22.24 5.36
CA PHE A 317 -3.35 -21.79 4.41
C PHE A 317 -2.18 -22.77 4.32
N PRO A 318 -1.58 -22.95 3.13
CA PRO A 318 -0.35 -23.70 2.98
C PRO A 318 0.78 -23.14 3.86
N ALA A 319 1.67 -24.02 4.33
CA ALA A 319 2.76 -23.63 5.24
C ALA A 319 3.68 -22.52 4.68
N ASN A 320 3.92 -22.53 3.36
CA ASN A 320 4.82 -21.58 2.70
C ASN A 320 4.10 -20.35 2.12
N SER A 321 2.80 -20.18 2.38
CA SER A 321 2.02 -19.07 1.81
C SER A 321 1.86 -17.87 2.75
N ILE A 322 2.54 -17.88 3.91
CA ILE A 322 2.42 -16.83 4.93
C ILE A 322 3.76 -16.11 5.05
N LYS A 323 3.77 -14.82 4.75
CA LYS A 323 4.89 -13.93 5.02
C LYS A 323 4.98 -13.65 6.53
N ARG A 324 5.78 -14.42 7.24
CA ARG A 324 5.97 -14.33 8.70
C ARG A 324 6.65 -13.02 9.10
N ASN A 325 7.51 -12.47 8.25
CA ASN A 325 8.13 -11.16 8.50
C ASN A 325 7.10 -10.04 8.69
N LEU A 326 5.96 -10.11 7.98
CA LEU A 326 4.89 -9.14 8.12
C LEU A 326 4.19 -9.25 9.50
N ILE A 327 3.96 -10.47 9.99
CA ILE A 327 3.42 -10.69 11.34
C ILE A 327 4.40 -10.15 12.40
N ALA A 328 5.71 -10.39 12.21
CA ALA A 328 6.75 -9.87 13.09
C ALA A 328 6.82 -8.34 13.09
N MET A 329 6.66 -7.70 11.92
CA MET A 329 6.56 -6.25 11.81
C MET A 329 5.37 -5.71 12.62
N HIS A 330 4.20 -6.35 12.55
CA HIS A 330 3.05 -5.94 13.37
C HIS A 330 3.29 -6.15 14.87
N ALA A 331 4.05 -7.16 15.27
CA ALA A 331 4.47 -7.33 16.65
C ALA A 331 5.39 -6.18 17.11
N LEU A 332 6.30 -5.72 16.24
CA LEU A 332 7.15 -4.56 16.50
C LEU A 332 6.32 -3.26 16.61
N VAL A 333 5.37 -3.04 15.70
CA VAL A 333 4.45 -1.89 15.75
C VAL A 333 3.64 -1.90 17.04
N ALA A 334 3.16 -3.06 17.49
CA ALA A 334 2.47 -3.22 18.78
C ALA A 334 3.38 -2.88 19.97
N ALA A 335 4.66 -3.31 19.93
CA ALA A 335 5.63 -2.99 20.96
C ALA A 335 5.94 -1.48 21.04
N MET A 336 6.17 -0.84 19.90
CA MET A 336 6.38 0.61 19.79
C MET A 336 5.16 1.41 20.24
N SER A 337 3.97 0.82 20.15
CA SER A 337 2.71 1.39 20.61
C SER A 337 2.35 1.02 22.06
N TYR A 338 3.28 0.39 22.81
CA TYR A 338 3.11 -0.03 24.20
C TYR A 338 1.93 -1.00 24.43
N GLN A 339 1.73 -1.96 23.52
CA GLN A 339 0.66 -2.97 23.60
C GLN A 339 1.21 -4.38 23.90
N PRO A 340 1.65 -4.68 25.14
CA PRO A 340 2.37 -5.92 25.47
C PRO A 340 1.53 -7.19 25.25
N ALA A 341 0.22 -7.14 25.49
CA ALA A 341 -0.67 -8.28 25.23
C ALA A 341 -0.67 -8.66 23.74
N LYS A 342 -0.80 -7.66 22.85
CA LYS A 342 -0.78 -7.84 21.40
C LYS A 342 0.58 -8.35 20.91
N VAL A 343 1.69 -7.90 21.50
CA VAL A 343 3.03 -8.43 21.20
C VAL A 343 3.08 -9.94 21.46
N ILE A 344 2.61 -10.39 22.63
CA ILE A 344 2.61 -11.81 23.00
C ILE A 344 1.75 -12.63 22.02
N GLU A 345 0.56 -12.13 21.69
CA GLU A 345 -0.35 -12.81 20.77
C GLU A 345 0.21 -12.90 19.34
N LEU A 346 0.79 -11.82 18.82
CA LEU A 346 1.39 -11.80 17.48
C LEU A 346 2.64 -12.70 17.39
N ILE A 347 3.47 -12.74 18.44
CA ILE A 347 4.56 -13.73 18.54
C ILE A 347 3.99 -15.15 18.58
N GLY A 348 2.85 -15.35 19.26
CA GLY A 348 2.11 -16.61 19.26
C GLY A 348 1.67 -17.04 17.85
N LEU A 349 1.13 -16.10 17.07
CA LEU A 349 0.73 -16.34 15.67
C LEU A 349 1.93 -16.63 14.78
N LEU A 350 3.04 -15.92 14.98
CA LEU A 350 4.29 -16.15 14.25
C LEU A 350 4.81 -17.58 14.46
N ARG A 351 4.77 -18.06 15.71
CA ARG A 351 5.11 -19.46 16.05
C ARG A 351 4.14 -20.45 15.41
N ALA A 352 2.84 -20.15 15.44
CA ALA A 352 1.81 -21.01 14.85
C ALA A 352 1.96 -21.12 13.33
N ALA A 353 2.24 -20.01 12.66
CA ALA A 353 2.51 -19.96 11.22
C ALA A 353 3.74 -20.79 10.85
N LYS A 354 4.86 -20.65 11.59
CA LYS A 354 6.07 -21.47 11.37
C LYS A 354 5.83 -22.97 11.58
N ALA A 355 4.89 -23.33 12.46
CA ALA A 355 4.60 -24.72 12.79
C ALA A 355 3.64 -25.40 11.80
N LEU A 356 3.12 -24.67 10.80
CA LEU A 356 2.33 -25.28 9.74
C LEU A 356 3.21 -26.27 8.97
N THR A 357 2.74 -27.50 8.84
CA THR A 357 3.39 -28.53 8.02
C THR A 357 2.78 -28.53 6.63
N THR A 358 3.59 -28.71 5.58
CA THR A 358 3.08 -29.05 4.25
C THR A 358 2.33 -30.38 4.34
N THR A 359 1.01 -30.33 4.23
CA THR A 359 0.14 -31.50 4.06
C THR A 359 0.20 -32.03 2.64
#